data_AF-A0A3S5ARZ8-F1
#
_entry.id   AF-A0A3S5ARZ8-F1
#
_cell.length_a   1.000
_cell.length_b   1.000
_cell.length_c   1.000
_cell.angle_alpha   90.00
_cell.angle_beta   90.00
_cell.angle_gamma   90.00
#
_symmetry.space_group_name_H-M   'P 1'
#
loop_
_entity.id
_entity.type
_entity.pdbx_description
1 polymer ?
#
loop_
_entity_poly.entity_id
_entity_poly.type
_entity_poly.pdbx_seq_one_letter_code
_entity_poly.pdbx_strand_id
1 'polypeptide(L)' 'MSGLLTKDPNTRLGGGPRDALDVMAHQFFDCIDWDALVRKSVIPKLCAAAPRGDAASLQGRREI' A
#
# COMPACT_ATOMS: atom_id res chain seq x y z
N MET A 1 -13.89 -14.66 -3.80
CA MET A 1 -14.00 -13.39 -3.04
C MET A 1 -14.98 -13.56 -1.88
N SER A 2 -14.71 -14.50 -0.98
CA SER A 2 -15.55 -14.79 0.18
C SER A 2 -14.64 -14.86 1.40
N GLY A 3 -15.16 -14.51 2.58
CA GLY A 3 -14.42 -14.63 3.84
C GLY A 3 -14.43 -13.37 4.71
N LEU A 4 -14.23 -12.17 4.15
CA LEU A 4 -14.22 -10.93 4.96
C LEU A 4 -15.61 -10.57 5.50
N LEU A 5 -16.67 -10.87 4.74
CA LEU A 5 -18.06 -10.54 5.09
C LEU A 5 -18.81 -11.74 5.69
N THR A 6 -18.09 -12.72 6.24
CA THR A 6 -18.70 -13.84 6.96
C THR A 6 -19.31 -13.34 8.27
N LYS A 7 -20.58 -13.69 8.52
CA LYS A 7 -21.32 -13.23 9.71
C LYS A 7 -20.68 -13.70 11.01
N ASP A 8 -20.39 -14.99 11.12
CA ASP A 8 -19.71 -15.55 12.28
C ASP A 8 -18.25 -15.05 12.31
N PRO A 9 -17.82 -14.37 13.39
CA PRO A 9 -16.47 -13.82 13.48
C PRO A 9 -15.40 -14.91 13.52
N ASN A 10 -15.66 -16.10 14.07
CA ASN A 10 -14.65 -17.15 14.22
C ASN A 10 -14.29 -17.82 12.89
N THR A 11 -15.19 -17.76 11.92
CA THR A 11 -15.00 -18.31 10.56
C THR A 11 -14.76 -17.22 9.52
N ARG A 12 -14.71 -15.95 9.94
CA ARG A 12 -14.34 -14.82 9.07
C ARG A 12 -12.85 -14.89 8.73
N LEU A 13 -12.50 -14.51 7.51
CA LEU A 13 -11.10 -14.35 7.12
C LEU A 13 -10.44 -13.32 8.03
N GLY A 14 -9.36 -13.72 8.71
CA GLY A 14 -8.70 -12.91 9.74
C GLY A 14 -9.38 -12.90 11.11
N GLY A 15 -10.41 -13.72 11.35
CA GLY A 15 -11.04 -13.86 12.67
C GLY A 15 -10.33 -14.82 13.63
N GLY A 16 -9.33 -15.57 13.13
CA GLY A 16 -8.53 -16.50 13.92
C GLY A 16 -7.27 -15.86 14.53
N PRO A 17 -6.45 -16.63 15.26
CA PRO A 17 -5.27 -16.12 15.97
C PRO A 17 -4.19 -15.48 15.08
N ARG A 18 -4.18 -15.81 13.79
CA ARG A 18 -3.27 -15.26 12.80
C ARG A 18 -3.73 -13.90 12.25
N ASP A 19 -4.99 -13.53 12.48
CA ASP A 19 -5.56 -12.21 12.22
C ASP A 19 -5.18 -11.67 10.82
N ALA A 20 -4.49 -10.53 10.75
CA ALA A 20 -4.07 -9.91 9.50
C ALA A 20 -3.22 -10.81 8.60
N LEU A 21 -2.45 -11.78 9.15
CA LEU A 21 -1.62 -12.68 8.33
C LEU A 21 -2.46 -13.53 7.38
N ASP A 22 -3.66 -13.93 7.79
CA ASP A 22 -4.56 -14.72 6.93
C ASP A 22 -5.18 -13.84 5.84
N VAL A 23 -5.44 -12.56 6.14
CA VAL A 23 -5.89 -11.58 5.14
C VAL A 23 -4.79 -11.32 4.11
N MET A 24 -3.56 -11.10 4.58
CA MET A 24 -2.40 -10.78 3.74
C MET A 24 -2.01 -11.93 2.79
N ALA A 25 -2.23 -13.17 3.20
CA ALA A 25 -1.91 -14.37 2.41
C ALA A 25 -3.01 -14.78 1.41
N HIS A 26 -4.15 -14.08 1.37
CA HIS A 26 -5.24 -14.42 0.47
C HIS A 26 -4.93 -14.04 -0.99
N GLN A 27 -5.30 -14.89 -1.96
CA GLN A 27 -5.00 -14.77 -3.39
C GLN A 27 -5.33 -13.41 -4.05
N PHE A 28 -6.25 -12.65 -3.45
CA PHE A 28 -6.59 -11.30 -3.89
C PHE A 28 -5.41 -10.32 -3.76
N PHE A 29 -4.52 -10.57 -2.80
CA PHE A 29 -3.37 -9.72 -2.49
C PHE A 29 -2.03 -10.32 -2.91
N ASP A 30 -2.00 -11.38 -3.73
CA ASP A 30 -0.75 -12.02 -4.21
C ASP A 30 0.19 -11.05 -4.94
N CYS A 31 -0.35 -9.96 -5.50
CA CYS A 31 0.43 -8.93 -6.18
C CYS A 31 1.03 -7.87 -5.25
N ILE A 32 0.80 -7.96 -3.94
CA ILE A 32 1.28 -6.99 -2.96
C ILE A 32 2.55 -7.51 -2.29
N ASP A 33 3.64 -6.78 -2.46
CA ASP A 33 4.80 -6.86 -1.56
C ASP A 33 4.49 -6.04 -0.29
N TRP A 34 4.05 -6.73 0.76
CA TRP A 34 3.68 -6.12 2.05
C TRP A 34 4.83 -5.36 2.70
N ASP A 35 6.05 -5.87 2.52
CA ASP A 35 7.28 -5.30 3.06
C ASP A 35 7.62 -3.98 2.36
N ALA A 36 7.55 -3.94 1.03
CA ALA A 36 7.72 -2.72 0.26
C ALA A 36 6.60 -1.69 0.53
N LEU A 37 5.37 -2.16 0.75
CA LEU A 37 4.24 -1.32 1.10
C LEU A 37 4.44 -0.62 2.46
N VAL A 38 4.85 -1.36 3.50
CA VAL A 38 5.16 -0.80 4.83
C VAL A 38 6.30 0.21 4.75
N ARG A 39 7.33 -0.08 3.94
CA ARG A 39 8.44 0.85 3.66
C ARG A 39 8.08 2.02 2.73
N LYS A 40 6.82 2.14 2.29
CA LYS A 40 6.35 3.16 1.33
C LYS A 40 7.16 3.23 0.04
N SER A 41 7.73 2.10 -0.38
CA SER A 41 8.57 1.98 -1.57
C SER A 41 7.78 1.58 -2.81
N VAL A 42 6.48 1.31 -2.66
CA VAL A 42 5.54 1.11 -3.79
C VAL A 42 5.03 2.46 -4.28
N ILE A 43 4.93 2.62 -5.60
CA ILE A 43 4.34 3.82 -6.20
C ILE A 43 2.81 3.69 -6.16
N PRO A 44 2.09 4.62 -5.50
CA PRO A 44 0.63 4.59 -5.48
C PRO A 44 0.05 4.74 -6.90
N LYS A 45 -0.84 3.82 -7.30
CA LYS A 45 -1.48 3.84 -8.63
C LYS A 45 -2.41 5.05 -8.85
N LEU A 46 -2.98 5.59 -7.77
CA LEU A 46 -3.95 6.70 -7.82
C LEU A 46 -3.30 8.08 -7.99
N CYS A 47 -2.03 8.22 -7.59
CA CYS A 47 -1.27 9.44 -7.78
C CYS A 47 0.00 9.10 -8.54
N ALA A 48 -0.01 9.28 -9.86
CA ALA A 48 1.22 9.64 -10.54
C ALA A 48 1.71 10.90 -9.84
N ALA A 49 2.74 10.78 -9.01
CA ALA A 49 3.40 11.94 -8.44
C ALA A 49 3.64 12.88 -9.61
N ALA A 50 3.03 14.07 -9.56
CA ALA A 50 3.41 15.16 -10.45
C ALA A 50 4.94 15.14 -10.53
N PRO A 51 5.54 15.23 -11.74
CA PRO A 51 6.97 15.04 -11.91
C PRO A 51 7.65 15.85 -10.82
N ARG A 52 8.31 15.16 -9.88
CA ARG A 52 9.01 15.81 -8.79
C ARG A 52 9.92 16.80 -9.49
N GLY A 53 9.57 18.09 -9.37
CA GLY A 53 10.33 19.17 -9.96
C GLY A 53 11.78 18.89 -9.61
N ASP A 54 12.59 18.82 -10.65
CA ASP A 54 14.01 18.68 -10.53
C ASP A 54 14.51 19.62 -9.43
N ALA A 55 15.30 19.08 -8.50
CA ALA A 55 16.00 19.89 -7.51
C ALA A 55 17.04 20.86 -8.15
N ALA A 56 17.04 20.98 -9.49
CA ALA A 56 17.83 21.90 -10.29
C ALA A 56 17.16 23.26 -10.52
N SER A 57 15.86 23.44 -10.23
CA SER A 57 15.17 24.72 -10.45
C SER A 57 15.40 25.79 -9.35
N LEU A 58 16.30 25.53 -8.38
CA LEU A 58 16.77 26.53 -7.41
C LEU A 58 18.16 27.07 -7.77
N GLN A 59 18.39 27.44 -9.04
CA GLN A 59 19.52 28.29 -9.40
C GLN A 59 19.00 29.45 -10.26
N GLY A 60 18.61 30.54 -9.60
CA GLY A 60 18.12 31.71 -10.33
C GLY A 60 17.43 32.77 -9.49
N ARG A 61 17.90 33.03 -8.27
CA ARG A 61 17.60 34.30 -7.57
C ARG A 61 18.89 34.87 -6.99
N ARG A 62 19.77 35.30 -7.89
CA ARG A 62 20.74 36.35 -7.60
C ARG A 62 20.27 37.61 -8.33
N GLU A 63 20.01 38.63 -7.52
CA GLU A 63 20.27 40.07 -7.76
C GLU A 63 20.12 40.56 -9.21
N ILE A 64 19.10 41.39 -9.48
CA ILE A 64 19.19 42.86 -9.65
C ILE A 64 17.85 43.45 -9.20
#